data_AF-A0A382LXX1-F1
#
_entry.id   AF-A0A382LXX1-F1
#
_cell.length_a   1.000
_cell.length_b   1.000
_cell.length_c   1.000
_cell.angle_alpha   90.00
_cell.angle_beta   90.00
_cell.angle_gamma   90.00
#
_symmetry.space_group_name_H-M   'P 1'
#
loop_
_entity.id
_entity.type
_entity.pdbx_description
1 polymer ?
#
loop_
_entity_poly.entity_id
_entity_poly.type
_entity_poly.pdbx_seq_one_letter_code
_entity_poly.pdbx_strand_id
1 'polypeptide(L)'
;MTSVFLILNGFIFLNILNFFSLQSFQAQQLRGRGIGLNINEMVIEPSFQNMGVILLLIIPLITMRSFAEEKKSKTFALLLSSPIHLREIIAGKFLACMIVIGLMVFLSSYSTCYLVLIGNPEIGPIITGYLGILLMAGCYVSMGLFASSLTDIQIVAAVISFG
;
A
#
# COMPACT_ATOMS: atom_id res chain seq x y z
N MET A 1 -9.52 -7.92 3.89
CA MET A 1 -8.28 -7.10 3.94
C MET A 1 -8.25 -6.10 2.79
N THR A 2 -8.41 -6.55 1.54
CA THR A 2 -8.64 -5.69 0.36
C THR A 2 -9.75 -4.67 0.58
N SER A 3 -10.93 -5.09 1.04
CA SER A 3 -12.04 -4.16 1.33
C SER A 3 -11.69 -3.15 2.42
N VAL A 4 -10.99 -3.56 3.48
CA VAL A 4 -10.59 -2.68 4.59
C VAL A 4 -9.58 -1.63 4.11
N PHE A 5 -8.59 -2.05 3.31
CA PHE A 5 -7.63 -1.14 2.68
C PHE A 5 -8.33 -0.07 1.83
N LEU A 6 -9.25 -0.49 0.96
CA LEU A 6 -9.97 0.42 0.07
C LEU A 6 -10.85 1.40 0.83
N ILE A 7 -11.56 0.93 1.85
CA ILE A 7 -12.39 1.78 2.70
C ILE A 7 -11.53 2.81 3.43
N LEU A 8 -10.42 2.38 4.03
CA LEU A 8 -9.56 3.25 4.83
C LEU A 8 -8.83 4.27 3.96
N ASN A 9 -8.28 3.84 2.83
CA ASN A 9 -7.64 4.71 1.85
C ASN A 9 -8.65 5.71 1.25
N GLY A 10 -9.83 5.23 0.85
CA GLY A 10 -10.91 6.08 0.33
C GLY A 10 -11.42 7.10 1.36
N PHE A 11 -11.57 6.70 2.62
CA PHE A 11 -12.01 7.61 3.69
C PHE A 11 -10.99 8.71 3.98
N ILE A 12 -9.69 8.38 4.02
CA ILE A 12 -8.61 9.35 4.19
C ILE A 12 -8.55 10.31 3.00
N PHE A 13 -8.65 9.78 1.78
CA PHE A 13 -8.69 10.57 0.56
C PHE A 13 -9.84 11.58 0.54
N LEU A 14 -11.05 11.14 0.91
CA LEU A 14 -12.21 12.04 1.03
C LEU A 14 -12.01 13.11 2.11
N ASN A 15 -11.35 12.78 3.22
CA ASN A 15 -11.00 13.75 4.25
C ASN A 15 -10.03 14.82 3.71
N ILE A 16 -8.97 14.40 3.02
CA ILE A 16 -7.98 15.31 2.41
C ILE A 16 -8.66 16.20 1.37
N LEU A 17 -9.53 15.65 0.54
CA LEU A 17 -10.32 16.41 -0.44
C LEU A 17 -11.25 17.44 0.21
N ASN A 18 -11.92 17.10 1.31
CA ASN A 18 -12.76 18.05 2.05
C ASN A 18 -11.93 19.17 2.66
N PHE A 19 -10.76 18.84 3.22
CA PHE A 19 -9.82 19.83 3.75
C PHE A 19 -9.35 20.79 2.65
N PHE A 20 -8.98 20.27 1.49
CA PHE A 20 -8.61 21.08 0.32
C PHE A 20 -9.77 21.98 -0.16
N SER A 21 -11.00 21.46 -0.22
CA SER A 21 -12.19 22.22 -0.59
C SER A 21 -12.43 23.40 0.36
N LEU A 22 -12.37 23.17 1.67
CA LEU A 22 -12.52 24.20 2.70
C LEU A 22 -11.40 25.27 2.64
N GLN A 23 -10.17 24.84 2.35
CA GLN A 23 -9.03 25.73 2.23
C GLN A 23 -9.06 26.55 0.93
N SER A 24 -9.51 25.97 -0.17
CA SER A 24 -9.71 26.68 -1.44
C SER A 24 -10.82 27.74 -1.33
N PHE A 25 -11.88 27.47 -0.56
CA PHE A 25 -12.95 28.42 -0.27
C PHE A 25 -12.46 29.61 0.58
N GLN A 26 -11.62 29.36 1.60
CA GLN A 26 -10.98 30.42 2.39
C GLN A 26 -9.94 31.21 1.59
N ALA A 27 -9.18 30.54 0.71
CA ALA A 27 -8.22 31.20 -0.18
C ALA A 27 -8.90 32.08 -1.23
N GLN A 28 -10.13 31.77 -1.65
CA GLN A 28 -10.94 32.66 -2.50
C GLN A 28 -11.32 33.98 -1.80
N GLN A 29 -11.46 33.99 -0.47
CA GLN A 29 -11.69 35.21 0.31
C GLN A 29 -10.39 36.02 0.55
N LEU A 30 -9.22 35.39 0.48
CA LEU A 30 -7.90 36.00 0.68
C LEU A 30 -7.13 36.28 -0.63
N ARG A 31 -7.84 36.44 -1.76
CA ARG A 31 -7.31 36.60 -3.13
C ARG A 31 -6.23 37.68 -3.37
N GLY A 32 -5.85 38.47 -2.38
CA GLY A 32 -4.76 39.46 -2.46
C GLY A 32 -3.34 38.93 -2.18
N ARG A 33 -3.14 37.66 -1.78
CA ARG A 33 -1.82 37.14 -1.37
C ARG A 33 -1.32 35.90 -2.11
N GLY A 34 -1.64 35.71 -3.39
CA GLY A 34 -0.87 34.83 -4.29
C GLY A 34 -0.51 33.42 -3.77
N ILE A 35 -1.33 32.82 -2.90
CA ILE A 35 -1.08 31.46 -2.41
C ILE A 35 -1.49 30.53 -3.54
N GLY A 36 -0.51 30.08 -4.32
CA GLY A 36 -0.71 29.06 -5.35
C GLY A 36 -1.16 27.76 -4.69
N LEU A 37 -2.43 27.42 -4.83
CA LEU A 37 -2.96 26.14 -4.37
C LEU A 37 -2.54 25.05 -5.36
N ASN A 38 -1.44 24.36 -5.06
CA ASN A 38 -1.02 23.18 -5.82
C ASN A 38 -1.77 21.94 -5.34
N ILE A 39 -2.63 21.40 -6.20
CA ILE A 39 -3.42 20.18 -5.92
C ILE A 39 -2.50 18.99 -5.64
N ASN A 40 -1.32 18.95 -6.27
CA ASN A 40 -0.33 17.89 -6.10
C ASN A 40 0.21 17.83 -4.67
N GLU A 41 0.68 18.96 -4.14
CA GLU A 41 1.28 19.05 -2.79
C GLU A 41 0.21 18.87 -1.71
N MET A 42 -1.01 19.35 -1.95
CA MET A 42 -2.05 19.36 -0.92
C MET A 42 -2.89 18.10 -0.86
N VAL A 43 -2.97 17.33 -1.96
CA VAL A 43 -3.81 16.13 -2.02
C VAL A 43 -3.04 14.88 -2.42
N ILE A 44 -2.19 14.96 -3.44
CA ILE A 44 -1.55 13.77 -4.01
C ILE A 44 -0.43 13.25 -3.10
N GLU A 45 0.48 14.13 -2.67
CA GLU A 45 1.55 13.77 -1.73
C GLU A 45 1.04 13.15 -0.42
N PRO A 46 0.12 13.79 0.34
CA PRO A 46 -0.36 13.21 1.59
C PRO A 46 -1.16 11.92 1.36
N SER A 47 -1.87 11.78 0.24
CA SER A 47 -2.57 10.54 -0.09
C SER A 47 -1.61 9.37 -0.28
N PHE A 48 -0.51 9.58 -1.00
CA PHE A 48 0.52 8.55 -1.21
C PHE A 48 1.28 8.22 0.07
N GLN A 49 1.60 9.21 0.92
CA GLN A 49 2.24 8.96 2.21
C GLN A 49 1.37 8.10 3.13
N ASN A 50 0.08 8.45 3.26
CA ASN A 50 -0.87 7.66 4.04
C ASN A 50 -1.00 6.23 3.48
N MET A 51 -1.06 6.10 2.16
CA MET A 51 -1.12 4.80 1.50
C MET A 51 0.09 3.93 1.84
N GLY A 52 1.30 4.50 1.88
CA GLY A 52 2.53 3.82 2.29
C GLY A 52 2.47 3.30 3.74
N VAL A 53 1.97 4.12 4.68
CA VAL A 53 1.81 3.73 6.09
C VAL A 53 0.79 2.61 6.25
N ILE A 54 -0.33 2.68 5.54
CA ILE A 54 -1.36 1.63 5.58
C ILE A 54 -0.82 0.32 5.00
N LEU A 55 -0.08 0.40 3.89
CA LEU A 55 0.59 -0.76 3.29
C LEU A 55 1.57 -1.41 4.25
N LEU A 56 2.36 -0.61 4.97
CA LEU A 56 3.30 -1.10 5.99
C LEU A 56 2.57 -1.94 7.05
N LEU A 57 1.38 -1.54 7.49
CA LEU A 57 0.60 -2.29 8.47
C LEU A 57 -0.09 -3.54 7.87
N ILE A 58 -0.56 -3.45 6.63
CA ILE A 58 -1.32 -4.52 5.97
C ILE A 58 -0.41 -5.63 5.45
N ILE A 59 0.80 -5.33 4.99
CA ILE A 59 1.70 -6.31 4.38
C ILE A 59 2.06 -7.46 5.35
N PRO A 60 2.48 -7.21 6.62
CA PRO A 60 2.69 -8.25 7.62
C PRO A 60 1.43 -9.10 7.86
N LEU A 61 0.25 -8.48 7.81
CA LEU A 61 -1.03 -9.16 8.04
C LEU A 61 -1.39 -10.10 6.89
N ILE A 62 -1.08 -9.71 5.64
CA ILE A 62 -1.27 -10.54 4.44
C ILE A 62 -0.26 -11.70 4.41
N THR A 63 1.02 -11.43 4.67
CA THR A 63 2.07 -12.45 4.67
C THR A 63 1.84 -13.49 5.77
N MET A 64 1.44 -13.06 6.97
CA MET A 64 1.10 -13.98 8.06
C MET A 64 -0.08 -14.91 7.73
N ARG A 65 -1.13 -14.40 7.06
CA ARG A 65 -2.25 -15.25 6.64
C ARG A 65 -1.82 -16.30 5.60
N SER A 66 -1.02 -15.90 4.61
CA SER A 66 -0.50 -16.84 3.61
C SER A 66 0.34 -17.96 4.24
N PHE A 67 1.16 -17.67 5.26
CA PHE A 67 1.90 -18.69 6.00
C PHE A 67 1.04 -19.52 6.97
N ALA A 68 0.07 -18.89 7.64
CA ALA A 68 -0.82 -19.59 8.58
C ALA A 68 -1.75 -20.58 7.87
N GLU A 69 -2.24 -20.25 6.67
CA GLU A 69 -3.06 -21.17 5.86
C GLU A 69 -2.28 -22.41 5.42
N GLU A 70 -0.99 -22.27 5.07
CA GLU A 70 -0.10 -23.41 4.78
C GLU A 70 0.19 -24.28 6.01
N LYS A 71 0.44 -23.65 7.17
CA LYS A 71 0.73 -24.37 8.42
C LYS A 71 -0.50 -25.11 8.96
N LYS A 72 -1.70 -24.53 8.78
CA LYS A 72 -2.99 -25.10 9.20
C LYS A 72 -3.48 -26.21 8.26
N SER A 73 -3.15 -26.14 6.97
CA SER A 73 -3.58 -27.13 5.97
C SER A 73 -2.72 -28.40 5.91
N LYS A 74 -1.66 -28.51 6.72
CA LYS A 74 -0.64 -29.59 6.65
C LYS A 74 -0.03 -29.81 5.26
N THR A 75 -0.26 -28.90 4.31
CA THR A 75 0.24 -28.98 2.92
C THR A 75 1.75 -28.78 2.86
N PHE A 76 2.36 -28.22 3.91
CA PHE A 76 3.81 -28.16 4.06
C PHE A 76 4.45 -29.57 4.03
N ALA A 77 3.77 -30.59 4.56
CA ALA A 77 4.24 -31.97 4.50
C ALA A 77 4.11 -32.59 3.09
N LEU A 78 3.11 -32.18 2.31
CA LEU A 78 2.90 -32.63 0.92
C LEU A 78 3.81 -31.89 -0.08
N LEU A 79 4.15 -30.64 0.20
CA LEU A 79 5.14 -29.86 -0.57
C LEU A 79 6.58 -30.32 -0.28
N LEU A 80 6.88 -30.77 0.95
CA LEU A 80 8.20 -31.35 1.28
C LEU A 80 8.44 -32.72 0.63
N SER A 81 7.37 -33.48 0.35
CA SER A 81 7.43 -34.73 -0.41
C SER A 81 7.51 -34.52 -1.93
N SER A 82 7.31 -33.29 -2.38
CA SER A 82 7.45 -32.88 -3.77
C SER A 82 8.87 -32.33 -4.01
N PRO A 83 9.55 -32.63 -5.13
CA PRO A 83 10.93 -32.23 -5.37
C PRO A 83 11.01 -30.75 -5.80
N ILE A 84 10.44 -29.84 -5.02
CA ILE A 84 10.36 -28.41 -5.32
C ILE A 84 11.47 -27.70 -4.54
N HIS A 85 12.24 -26.85 -5.22
CA HIS A 85 13.30 -26.11 -4.57
C HIS A 85 12.72 -25.01 -3.67
N LEU A 86 13.28 -24.84 -2.46
CA LEU A 86 12.89 -23.81 -1.49
C LEU A 86 12.86 -22.39 -2.11
N ARG A 87 13.72 -22.14 -3.09
CA ARG A 87 13.79 -20.86 -3.83
C ARG A 87 12.54 -20.58 -4.65
N GLU A 88 11.93 -21.60 -5.24
CA GLU A 88 10.71 -21.47 -6.04
C GLU A 88 9.49 -21.19 -5.16
N ILE A 89 9.46 -21.78 -3.96
CA ILE A 89 8.42 -21.53 -2.96
C ILE A 89 8.48 -20.07 -2.48
N ILE A 90 9.68 -19.56 -2.18
CA ILE A 90 9.88 -18.18 -1.75
C ILE A 90 9.51 -17.20 -2.89
N ALA A 91 9.97 -17.47 -4.11
CA ALA A 91 9.68 -16.63 -5.27
C ALA A 91 8.18 -16.61 -5.61
N GLY A 92 7.52 -17.77 -5.57
CA GLY A 92 6.08 -17.88 -5.78
C GLY A 92 5.27 -17.13 -4.72
N LYS A 93 5.67 -17.20 -3.45
CA LYS A 93 5.00 -16.48 -2.36
C LYS A 93 5.23 -14.97 -2.44
N PHE A 94 6.44 -14.54 -2.80
CA PHE A 94 6.72 -13.13 -3.09
C PHE A 94 5.81 -12.61 -4.21
N LEU A 95 5.75 -13.32 -5.34
CA LEU A 95 4.90 -12.96 -6.48
C LEU A 95 3.42 -12.92 -6.10
N ALA A 96 2.92 -13.91 -5.35
CA ALA A 96 1.54 -13.92 -4.88
C ALA A 96 1.21 -12.70 -4.02
N CYS A 97 2.08 -12.34 -3.07
CA CYS A 97 1.91 -11.13 -2.24
C CYS A 97 1.96 -9.86 -3.09
N MET A 98 2.91 -9.78 -4.03
CA MET A 98 3.09 -8.63 -4.91
C MET A 98 1.88 -8.43 -5.83
N ILE A 99 1.29 -9.51 -6.37
CA ILE A 99 0.06 -9.45 -7.18
C ILE A 99 -1.12 -8.95 -6.36
N VAL A 100 -1.30 -9.45 -5.12
CA VAL A 100 -2.39 -9.00 -4.23
C VAL A 100 -2.26 -7.51 -3.92
N ILE A 101 -1.04 -7.05 -3.61
CA ILE A 101 -0.77 -5.63 -3.35
C ILE A 101 -0.95 -4.80 -4.62
N GLY A 102 -0.46 -5.28 -5.76
CA GLY A 102 -0.66 -4.63 -7.07
C GLY A 102 -2.14 -4.43 -7.39
N LEU A 103 -2.97 -5.45 -7.14
CA LEU A 103 -4.42 -5.34 -7.25
C LEU A 103 -5.02 -4.31 -6.28
N MET A 104 -4.57 -4.28 -5.02
CA MET A 104 -5.02 -3.28 -4.05
C MET A 104 -4.69 -1.85 -4.50
N VAL A 105 -3.46 -1.62 -4.97
CA VAL A 105 -3.00 -0.32 -5.49
C VAL A 105 -3.79 0.06 -6.74
N PHE A 106 -4.02 -0.90 -7.64
CA PHE A 106 -4.81 -0.68 -8.85
C PHE A 106 -6.26 -0.30 -8.53
N LEU A 107 -6.92 -0.98 -7.58
CA LEU A 107 -8.28 -0.61 -7.16
C LEU A 107 -8.30 0.76 -6.46
N SER A 108 -7.27 1.10 -5.67
CA SER A 108 -7.12 2.43 -5.06
C SER A 108 -6.89 3.51 -6.12
N SER A 109 -6.27 3.20 -7.26
CA SER A 109 -6.08 4.18 -8.34
C SER A 109 -7.36 4.75 -8.93
N TYR A 110 -8.49 4.05 -8.77
CA TYR A 110 -9.80 4.51 -9.20
C TYR A 110 -10.22 5.82 -8.49
N SER A 111 -9.91 5.99 -7.20
CA SER A 111 -10.22 7.23 -6.47
C SER A 111 -9.37 8.41 -6.95
N THR A 112 -8.10 8.17 -7.28
CA THR A 112 -7.21 9.20 -7.84
C THR A 112 -7.61 9.58 -9.26
N CYS A 113 -8.07 8.62 -10.07
CA CYS A 113 -8.61 8.89 -11.42
C CYS A 113 -9.81 9.86 -11.37
N TYR A 114 -10.69 9.72 -10.38
CA TYR A 114 -11.80 10.66 -10.17
C TYR A 114 -11.31 12.09 -9.89
N LEU A 115 -10.20 12.24 -9.17
CA LEU A 115 -9.59 13.54 -8.87
C LEU A 115 -8.89 14.15 -10.08
N VAL A 116 -8.32 13.33 -10.96
CA VAL A 116 -7.73 13.79 -12.23
C VAL A 116 -8.77 14.45 -13.13
N LEU A 117 -9.97 13.87 -13.22
CA LEU A 117 -11.07 14.37 -14.04
C LEU A 117 -11.62 15.73 -13.57
N ILE A 118 -11.52 16.04 -12.28
CA ILE A 118 -12.11 17.24 -11.68
C ILE A 118 -11.07 18.35 -11.48
N GLY A 119 -9.81 18.00 -11.19
CA GLY A 119 -8.78 18.94 -10.76
C GLY A 119 -7.69 19.29 -11.79
N ASN A 120 -7.58 18.59 -12.93
CA ASN A 120 -6.42 18.67 -13.83
C ASN A 120 -5.03 18.66 -13.12
N PRO A 121 -4.77 17.70 -12.21
CA PRO A 121 -3.45 17.55 -11.61
C PRO A 121 -2.40 17.12 -12.65
N GLU A 122 -1.14 17.40 -12.36
CA GLU A 122 -0.05 16.96 -13.23
C GLU A 122 0.11 15.43 -13.19
N ILE A 123 0.19 14.82 -14.37
CA ILE A 123 0.26 13.36 -14.51
C ILE A 123 1.61 12.80 -14.04
N GLY A 124 2.67 13.61 -14.10
CA GLY A 124 4.04 13.22 -13.71
C GLY A 124 4.11 12.67 -12.28
N PRO A 125 3.76 13.47 -11.26
CA PRO A 125 3.76 13.05 -9.85
C PRO A 125 2.89 11.82 -9.55
N ILE A 126 1.79 11.64 -10.29
CA ILE A 126 0.87 10.51 -10.11
C ILE A 126 1.55 9.21 -10.52
N ILE A 127 2.17 9.17 -11.71
CA ILE A 127 2.85 7.97 -12.22
C ILE A 127 4.04 7.62 -11.33
N THR A 128 4.85 8.63 -10.95
CA THR A 128 6.00 8.41 -10.07
C THR A 128 5.56 7.98 -8.68
N GLY A 129 4.45 8.49 -8.15
CA GLY A 129 3.88 8.10 -6.86
C GLY A 129 3.43 6.65 -6.84
N TYR A 130 2.69 6.19 -7.86
CA TYR A 130 2.29 4.78 -7.96
C TYR A 130 3.48 3.84 -8.12
N LEU A 131 4.47 4.21 -8.93
CA LEU A 131 5.69 3.42 -9.08
C LEU A 131 6.45 3.35 -7.74
N GLY A 132 6.57 4.48 -7.03
CA GLY A 132 7.19 4.54 -5.70
C GLY A 132 6.51 3.61 -4.69
N ILE A 133 5.17 3.62 -4.64
CA ILE A 133 4.41 2.74 -3.74
C ILE A 133 4.62 1.26 -4.08
N LEU A 134 4.66 0.91 -5.37
CA LEU A 134 4.85 -0.47 -5.79
C LEU A 134 6.25 -0.98 -5.42
N LEU A 135 7.29 -0.14 -5.60
CA LEU A 135 8.66 -0.46 -5.16
C LEU A 135 8.76 -0.58 -3.63
N MET A 136 8.14 0.35 -2.90
CA MET A 136 8.10 0.36 -1.44
C MET A 136 7.39 -0.90 -0.90
N ALA A 137 6.26 -1.28 -1.50
CA ALA A 137 5.57 -2.53 -1.19
C ALA A 137 6.46 -3.76 -1.42
N GLY A 138 7.24 -3.79 -2.51
CA GLY A 138 8.22 -4.84 -2.78
C GLY A 138 9.26 -4.97 -1.67
N CYS A 139 9.77 -3.84 -1.15
CA CYS A 139 10.70 -3.82 -0.03
C CYS A 139 10.06 -4.39 1.24
N TYR A 140 8.83 -4.00 1.56
CA TYR A 140 8.11 -4.51 2.73
C TYR A 140 7.79 -5.99 2.66
N VAL A 141 7.41 -6.51 1.48
CA VAL A 141 7.19 -7.95 1.28
C VAL A 141 8.51 -8.72 1.43
N SER A 142 9.61 -8.20 0.87
CA SER A 142 10.93 -8.81 1.00
C SER A 142 11.39 -8.85 2.46
N MET A 143 11.24 -7.74 3.20
CA MET A 143 11.51 -7.70 4.64
C MET A 143 10.61 -8.64 5.43
N GLY A 144 9.31 -8.70 5.14
CA GLY A 144 8.39 -9.62 5.81
C GLY A 144 8.72 -11.10 5.58
N LEU A 145 9.14 -11.46 4.35
CA LEU A 145 9.61 -12.80 4.04
C LEU A 145 10.95 -13.12 4.73
N PHE A 146 11.88 -12.17 4.75
CA PHE A 146 13.16 -12.31 5.44
C PHE A 146 12.96 -12.48 6.96
N ALA A 147 12.13 -11.64 7.58
CA ALA A 147 11.80 -11.74 8.99
C ALA A 147 11.09 -13.06 9.34
N SER A 148 10.22 -13.56 8.44
CA SER A 148 9.60 -14.89 8.60
C SER A 148 10.59 -16.05 8.46
N SER A 149 11.71 -15.86 7.75
CA SER A 149 12.78 -16.87 7.65
C SER A 149 13.70 -16.89 8.86
N LEU A 150 13.83 -15.75 9.56
CA LEU A 150 14.73 -15.58 10.70
C LEU A 150 14.05 -15.87 12.06
N THR A 151 12.72 -15.87 12.11
CA THR A 151 11.97 -15.94 13.38
C THR A 151 10.86 -16.99 13.34
N ASP A 152 11.00 -18.06 14.15
CA ASP A 152 9.93 -19.06 14.39
C ASP A 152 8.73 -18.47 15.17
N ILE A 153 8.87 -17.26 15.74
CA ILE A 153 7.85 -16.58 16.53
C ILE A 153 7.33 -15.33 15.80
N GLN A 154 6.07 -15.43 15.38
CA GLN A 154 5.35 -14.54 14.46
C GLN A 154 5.23 -13.07 14.92
N ILE A 155 5.33 -12.77 16.21
CA ILE A 155 5.12 -11.40 16.74
C ILE A 155 6.38 -10.53 16.58
N VAL A 156 7.57 -11.14 16.64
CA VAL A 156 8.85 -10.43 16.60
C VAL A 156 9.15 -9.93 15.17
N ALA A 157 8.75 -10.68 14.14
CA ALA A 157 8.86 -10.25 12.74
C ALA A 157 8.02 -9.00 12.43
N ALA A 158 6.84 -8.86 13.04
CA ALA A 158 6.02 -7.65 12.90
C ALA A 158 6.67 -6.44 13.58
N VAL A 159 7.26 -6.61 14.77
CA VAL A 159 7.92 -5.51 15.49
C VAL A 159 9.21 -5.07 14.79
N ILE A 160 9.98 -6.00 14.21
CA ILE A 160 11.22 -5.67 13.48
C ILE A 160 10.93 -4.94 12.15
N SER A 161 9.85 -5.28 11.43
CA SER A 161 9.47 -4.53 10.21
C SER A 161 8.91 -3.14 10.48
N PHE A 162 8.52 -2.82 11.72
CA PHE A 162 8.07 -1.49 12.13
C PHE A 162 9.22 -0.61 12.66
N GLY A 163 10.44 -1.14 12.77
CA GLY A 163 11.64 -0.44 13.28
C GLY A 163 12.58 0.05 12.19
#